data_AF-B0E985-F1
#
_entry.id   AF-B0E985-F1
#
_cell.length_a   1.000
_cell.length_b   1.000
_cell.length_c   1.000
_cell.angle_alpha   90.00
_cell.angle_beta   90.00
_cell.angle_gamma   90.00
#
_symmetry.space_group_name_H-M   'P 1'
#
loop_
_entity.id
_entity.type
_entity.pdbx_description
1 polymer ?
#
loop_
_entity_poly.entity_id
_entity_poly.type
_entity_poly.pdbx_seq_one_letter_code
_entity_poly.pdbx_strand_id
1 'polypeptide(L)'
;MFSGHTANIVLCACMWYQYSDSAPIFKLDCLSSWPINSPTGYPLRFTVTKAFGWIICIGGILLFCVTHLHYFVDIYIGCIVAFLLFKLYHNYILTIYTRNNIFNAFLRWFEQDAPDIPREVLPIYNSHFE
;
A
#
# COMPACT_ATOMS: atom_id res chain seq x y z
N MET A 1 -15.98 -18.38 4.99
CA MET A 1 -16.07 -16.93 4.72
C MET A 1 -14.76 -16.35 5.22
N PHE A 2 -13.96 -15.70 4.37
CA PHE A 2 -12.65 -15.19 4.80
C PHE A 2 -12.81 -14.10 5.88
N SER A 3 -11.84 -13.98 6.79
CA SER A 3 -11.86 -12.99 7.86
C SER A 3 -11.63 -11.59 7.29
N GLY A 4 -12.69 -10.78 7.22
CA GLY A 4 -12.59 -9.37 6.84
C GLY A 4 -11.68 -8.57 7.79
N HIS A 5 -11.66 -8.94 9.08
CA HIS A 5 -10.78 -8.33 10.06
C HIS A 5 -9.29 -8.59 9.77
N THR A 6 -8.96 -9.81 9.34
CA THR A 6 -7.60 -10.15 8.91
C THR A 6 -7.21 -9.40 7.64
N ALA A 7 -8.12 -9.28 6.68
CA ALA A 7 -7.83 -8.51 5.47
C ALA A 7 -7.57 -7.03 5.80
N ASN A 8 -8.37 -6.42 6.66
CA ASN A 8 -8.23 -5.02 7.07
C ASN A 8 -6.89 -4.76 7.77
N ILE A 9 -6.49 -5.59 8.74
CA ILE A 9 -5.23 -5.35 9.46
C ILE A 9 -4.01 -5.48 8.54
N VAL A 10 -4.05 -6.43 7.58
CA VAL A 10 -2.99 -6.61 6.59
C VAL A 10 -2.95 -5.44 5.61
N LEU A 11 -4.10 -4.96 5.12
CA LEU A 11 -4.16 -3.77 4.25
C LEU A 11 -3.64 -2.52 4.98
N CYS A 12 -4.03 -2.31 6.23
CA CYS A 12 -3.50 -1.22 7.04
C CYS A 12 -1.98 -1.30 7.21
N ALA A 13 -1.44 -2.49 7.47
CA ALA A 13 0.00 -2.70 7.58
C ALA A 13 0.74 -2.44 6.26
N CYS A 14 0.18 -2.89 5.13
CA CYS A 14 0.74 -2.60 3.81
C CYS A 14 0.73 -1.11 3.47
N MET A 15 -0.39 -0.42 3.71
CA MET A 15 -0.49 1.04 3.53
C MET A 15 0.51 1.77 4.43
N TRP A 16 0.59 1.38 5.70
CA TRP A 16 1.56 1.95 6.64
C TRP A 16 2.99 1.79 6.13
N TYR A 17 3.35 0.58 5.70
CA TYR A 17 4.69 0.29 5.20
C TYR A 17 5.06 1.13 3.97
N GLN A 18 4.10 1.35 3.07
CA GLN A 18 4.28 2.16 1.85
C GLN A 18 4.43 3.66 2.18
N TYR A 19 3.59 4.20 3.06
CA TYR A 19 3.47 5.64 3.29
C TYR A 19 4.13 6.14 4.58
N SER A 20 4.78 5.29 5.36
CA SER A 20 5.40 5.69 6.64
C SER A 20 6.50 6.74 6.46
N ASP A 21 7.15 6.80 5.30
CA ASP A 21 8.20 7.78 5.02
C ASP A 21 7.61 9.18 4.72
N SER A 22 6.37 9.26 4.23
CA SER A 22 5.66 10.53 4.01
C SER A 22 5.14 11.14 5.32
N ALA A 23 4.81 10.31 6.31
CA ALA A 23 4.31 10.75 7.62
C ALA A 23 4.94 9.94 8.78
N PRO A 24 6.23 10.16 9.10
CA PRO A 24 6.92 9.39 10.12
C PRO A 24 6.48 9.79 11.54
N ILE A 25 5.99 8.83 12.32
CA ILE A 25 5.74 9.03 13.77
C ILE A 25 7.07 9.25 14.52
N PHE A 26 8.09 8.45 14.21
CA PHE A 26 9.40 8.49 14.85
C PHE A 26 10.48 8.77 13.81
N LYS A 27 11.32 9.78 14.04
CA LYS A 27 12.46 10.13 13.17
C LYS A 27 13.74 9.39 13.58
N LEU A 28 13.64 8.06 13.75
CA LEU A 28 14.78 7.21 14.09
C LEU A 28 15.19 6.41 12.85
N ASP A 29 16.13 6.96 12.09
CA ASP A 29 16.66 6.34 10.87
C ASP A 29 18.02 5.69 11.15
N CYS A 30 17.99 4.40 11.49
CA CYS A 30 19.21 3.60 11.70
C CYS A 30 19.98 3.35 10.39
N LEU A 31 19.31 3.45 9.24
CA LEU A 31 19.81 3.13 7.89
C LEU A 31 19.57 4.31 6.91
N SER A 32 19.92 5.51 7.34
CA SER A 32 19.67 6.77 6.60
C SER A 32 20.35 6.85 5.22
N SER A 33 21.42 6.06 4.98
CA SER A 33 22.22 6.12 3.75
C SER A 33 21.62 5.40 2.53
N TRP A 34 20.52 4.65 2.69
CA TRP A 34 19.91 3.87 1.61
C TRP A 34 18.82 4.66 0.88
N PRO A 35 18.64 4.45 -0.44
CA PRO A 35 17.56 5.09 -1.19
C PRO A 35 16.20 4.73 -0.57
N ILE A 36 15.34 5.74 -0.44
CA ILE A 36 14.03 5.62 0.22
C ILE A 36 13.12 4.67 -0.60
N ASN A 37 13.03 4.91 -1.91
CA ASN A 37 12.17 4.18 -2.84
C ASN A 37 12.97 3.61 -4.02
N SER A 38 12.49 2.50 -4.58
CA SER A 38 12.96 1.94 -5.84
C SER A 38 12.54 2.84 -7.01
N PRO A 39 13.16 2.70 -8.20
CA PRO A 39 12.69 3.37 -9.42
C PRO A 39 11.23 3.06 -9.78
N THR A 40 10.70 1.96 -9.24
CA THR A 40 9.32 1.49 -9.41
C THR A 40 8.36 1.95 -8.31
N GLY A 41 8.80 2.84 -7.40
CA GLY A 41 7.96 3.42 -6.34
C GLY A 41 7.82 2.57 -5.08
N TYR A 42 8.50 1.42 -4.98
CA TYR A 42 8.45 0.58 -3.79
C TYR A 42 9.47 1.02 -2.73
N PRO A 43 9.09 1.12 -1.45
CA PRO A 43 10.03 1.47 -0.39
C PRO A 43 11.09 0.38 -0.22
N LEU A 44 12.37 0.78 -0.29
CA LEU A 44 13.53 -0.10 -0.06
C LEU A 44 14.02 0.00 1.39
N ARG A 45 13.83 1.16 2.02
CA ARG A 45 14.35 1.44 3.35
C ARG A 45 13.47 0.82 4.44
N PHE A 46 14.09 0.09 5.37
CA PHE A 46 13.42 -0.45 6.54
C PHE A 46 13.67 0.44 7.78
N THR A 47 12.66 1.22 8.16
CA THR A 47 12.70 2.13 9.32
C THR A 47 12.04 1.49 10.55
N VAL A 48 12.38 1.96 11.75
CA VAL A 48 11.77 1.49 13.02
C VAL A 48 10.25 1.60 13.02
N THR A 49 9.69 2.64 12.39
CA THR A 49 8.24 2.83 12.23
C THR A 49 7.58 1.71 11.42
N LYS A 50 8.27 1.19 10.40
CA LYS A 50 7.82 0.04 9.59
C LYS A 50 7.86 -1.25 10.39
N ALA A 51 8.92 -1.45 11.18
CA ALA A 51 9.02 -2.58 12.09
C ALA A 51 7.87 -2.59 13.10
N PHE A 52 7.58 -1.43 13.70
CA PHE A 52 6.49 -1.28 14.65
C PHE A 52 5.12 -1.59 14.02
N GLY A 53 4.85 -1.11 12.80
CA GLY A 53 3.63 -1.45 12.07
C GLY A 53 3.46 -2.97 11.85
N TRP A 54 4.53 -3.67 11.50
CA TRP A 54 4.50 -5.13 11.34
C TRP A 54 4.31 -5.87 12.66
N ILE A 55 4.93 -5.40 13.77
CA ILE A 55 4.72 -5.97 15.10
C ILE A 55 3.25 -5.89 15.50
N ILE A 56 2.59 -4.74 15.28
CA ILE A 56 1.15 -4.59 15.55
C ILE A 56 0.34 -5.54 14.65
N CYS A 57 0.66 -5.63 13.37
CA CYS A 57 -0.03 -6.53 12.44
C CYS A 57 0.07 -8.00 12.88
N ILE A 58 1.28 -8.47 13.21
CA ILE A 58 1.51 -9.84 13.69
C ILE A 58 0.78 -10.08 15.01
N GLY A 59 0.84 -9.13 15.94
CA GLY A 59 0.10 -9.19 17.20
C GLY A 59 -1.41 -9.33 17.00
N GLY A 60 -2.00 -8.57 16.08
CA GLY A 60 -3.43 -8.70 15.75
C GLY A 60 -3.79 -10.02 15.07
N ILE A 61 -2.95 -10.53 14.16
CA ILE A 61 -3.13 -11.86 13.57
C ILE A 61 -3.07 -12.95 14.63
N LEU A 62 -2.09 -12.90 15.54
CA LEU A 62 -1.98 -13.84 16.66
C LEU A 62 -3.19 -13.78 17.59
N LEU A 63 -3.72 -12.59 17.86
CA LEU A 63 -4.94 -12.42 18.64
C LEU A 63 -6.14 -13.11 17.96
N PHE A 64 -6.27 -13.01 16.65
CA PHE A 64 -7.31 -13.74 15.90
C PHE A 64 -7.10 -15.26 15.94
N CYS A 65 -5.86 -15.74 15.91
CA CYS A 65 -5.56 -17.16 16.09
C CYS A 65 -5.95 -17.65 17.50
N VAL A 66 -5.57 -16.93 18.55
CA VAL A 66 -5.81 -17.32 19.96
C VAL A 66 -7.30 -17.27 20.32
N THR A 67 -8.03 -16.28 19.79
CA THR A 67 -9.47 -16.14 20.03
C THR A 67 -10.32 -17.17 19.27
N HIS A 68 -9.71 -17.97 18.38
CA HIS A 68 -10.39 -18.98 17.56
C HIS A 68 -11.63 -18.45 16.81
N LEU A 69 -11.68 -17.14 16.49
CA LEU A 69 -12.80 -16.52 15.81
C LEU A 69 -12.95 -16.99 14.35
N HIS A 70 -11.84 -17.38 13.73
CA HIS A 70 -11.79 -17.87 12.37
C HIS A 70 -10.89 -19.10 12.27
N TYR A 71 -11.17 -19.96 11.30
CA TYR A 71 -10.25 -21.05 10.96
C TYR A 71 -8.92 -20.47 10.48
N PHE A 72 -7.83 -21.15 10.81
CA PHE A 72 -6.48 -20.73 10.38
C PHE A 72 -6.40 -20.54 8.85
N VAL A 73 -7.09 -21.39 8.07
CA VAL A 73 -7.16 -21.28 6.62
C VAL A 73 -7.80 -19.96 6.17
N ASP A 74 -8.85 -19.48 6.85
CA ASP A 74 -9.51 -18.21 6.52
C ASP A 74 -8.59 -17.01 6.80
N ILE A 75 -7.80 -17.10 7.87
CA ILE A 75 -6.78 -16.08 8.23
C ILE A 75 -5.67 -16.08 7.17
N TYR A 76 -5.15 -17.26 6.83
CA TYR A 76 -4.08 -17.42 5.83
C TYR A 76 -4.49 -16.91 4.44
N ILE A 77 -5.66 -17.34 3.95
CA ILE A 77 -6.20 -16.88 2.66
C ILE A 77 -6.48 -15.37 2.73
N GLY A 78 -7.03 -14.88 3.84
CA GLY A 78 -7.25 -13.44 4.05
C GLY A 78 -5.97 -12.61 3.92
N CYS A 79 -4.86 -13.08 4.51
CA CYS A 79 -3.55 -12.43 4.36
C CYS A 79 -3.07 -12.40 2.91
N ILE A 80 -3.16 -13.52 2.19
CA ILE A 80 -2.72 -13.60 0.79
C ILE A 80 -3.57 -12.68 -0.09
N VAL A 81 -4.89 -12.76 0.03
CA VAL A 81 -5.81 -11.96 -0.78
C VAL A 81 -5.60 -10.47 -0.51
N ALA A 82 -5.47 -10.05 0.74
CA ALA A 82 -5.20 -8.66 1.10
C ALA A 82 -3.87 -8.17 0.53
N PHE A 83 -2.81 -8.97 0.64
CA PHE A 83 -1.50 -8.62 0.10
C PHE A 83 -1.52 -8.50 -1.44
N LEU A 84 -2.13 -9.47 -2.12
CA LEU A 84 -2.27 -9.44 -3.57
C LEU A 84 -3.16 -8.28 -4.04
N LEU A 85 -4.24 -8.00 -3.33
CA LEU A 85 -5.11 -6.86 -3.62
C LEU A 85 -4.35 -5.54 -3.50
N PHE A 86 -3.57 -5.37 -2.44
CA PHE A 86 -2.73 -4.19 -2.26
C PHE A 86 -1.70 -4.05 -3.40
N LYS A 87 -1.02 -5.14 -3.76
CA LYS A 87 -0.06 -5.13 -4.87
C LYS A 87 -0.73 -4.85 -6.21
N LEU A 88 -1.90 -5.44 -6.47
CA LEU A 88 -2.67 -5.19 -7.68
C LEU A 88 -3.06 -3.71 -7.76
N TYR A 89 -3.62 -3.17 -6.68
CA TYR A 89 -3.98 -1.76 -6.56
C TYR A 89 -2.78 -0.85 -6.83
N HIS A 90 -1.67 -1.07 -6.12
CA HIS A 90 -0.51 -0.18 -6.22
C HIS A 90 0.17 -0.24 -7.60
N ASN A 91 0.23 -1.41 -8.25
CA ASN A 91 0.73 -1.46 -9.63
C ASN A 91 -0.27 -0.85 -10.63
N TYR A 92 -1.58 -0.93 -10.35
CA TYR A 92 -2.59 -0.37 -11.23
C TYR A 92 -2.54 1.16 -11.27
N ILE A 93 -2.39 1.82 -10.11
CA ILE A 93 -2.27 3.28 -10.05
C ILE A 93 -1.04 3.79 -10.82
N LEU A 94 0.08 3.06 -10.79
CA LEU A 94 1.29 3.40 -11.55
C LEU A 94 1.09 3.29 -13.06
N THR A 95 0.17 2.44 -13.52
CA THR A 95 -0.10 2.17 -14.94
C THR A 95 -1.40 2.82 -15.44
N ILE A 96 -2.00 3.71 -14.63
CA ILE A 96 -3.31 4.28 -14.90
C ILE A 96 -3.36 5.12 -16.20
N TYR A 97 -2.22 5.67 -16.62
CA TYR A 97 -2.10 6.48 -17.83
C TYR A 97 -2.04 5.65 -19.12
N THR A 98 -1.80 4.34 -19.04
CA THR A 98 -1.62 3.48 -20.22
C THR A 98 -2.91 3.29 -21.03
N ARG A 99 -4.10 3.44 -20.41
CA ARG A 99 -5.39 3.25 -21.11
C ARG A 99 -6.40 4.35 -20.75
N ASN A 100 -7.12 4.86 -21.75
CA ASN A 100 -8.17 5.88 -21.57
C ASN A 100 -9.57 5.24 -21.53
N ASN A 101 -10.03 4.92 -20.31
CA ASN A 101 -11.39 4.44 -20.03
C ASN A 101 -12.03 5.29 -18.94
N ILE A 102 -13.36 5.28 -18.83
CA ILE A 102 -14.12 6.01 -17.79
C ILE A 102 -13.64 5.65 -16.38
N PHE A 103 -13.39 4.36 -16.11
CA PHE A 103 -12.87 3.91 -14.82
C PHE A 103 -11.48 4.49 -14.51
N ASN A 104 -10.62 4.61 -15.53
CA ASN A 104 -9.29 5.21 -15.36
C ASN A 104 -9.39 6.73 -15.20
N ALA A 105 -10.35 7.39 -15.86
CA ALA A 105 -10.61 8.82 -15.65
C ALA A 105 -11.07 9.08 -14.21
N PHE A 106 -11.97 8.26 -13.67
CA PHE A 106 -12.39 8.34 -12.27
C PHE A 106 -11.20 8.14 -11.31
N LEU A 107 -10.41 7.08 -11.51
CA LEU A 107 -9.27 6.81 -10.64
C LEU A 107 -8.18 7.91 -10.75
N ARG A 108 -7.97 8.50 -11.93
CA ARG A 108 -7.03 9.64 -12.11
C ARG A 108 -7.53 10.86 -11.35
N TRP A 109 -8.83 11.14 -11.41
CA TRP A 109 -9.44 12.21 -10.63
C TRP A 109 -9.33 11.95 -9.12
N PHE A 110 -9.57 10.70 -8.69
CA PHE A 110 -9.49 10.31 -7.28
C PHE A 110 -8.06 10.41 -6.72
N GLU A 111 -7.06 10.03 -7.51
CA GLU A 111 -5.63 10.01 -7.11
C GLU A 111 -4.83 11.24 -7.58
N GLN A 112 -5.46 12.32 -8.04
CA GLN A 112 -4.80 13.40 -8.78
C GLN A 112 -3.60 14.06 -8.05
N ASP A 113 -3.61 14.05 -6.71
CA ASP A 113 -2.57 14.63 -5.86
C ASP A 113 -1.69 13.58 -5.15
N ALA A 114 -1.82 12.30 -5.52
CA ALA A 114 -1.03 11.25 -4.91
C ALA A 114 0.47 11.40 -5.23
N PRO A 115 1.36 11.28 -4.24
CA PRO A 115 2.81 11.47 -4.43
C PRO A 115 3.44 10.38 -5.32
N ASP A 116 2.77 9.24 -5.46
CA ASP A 116 3.27 8.08 -6.19
C ASP A 116 3.03 8.19 -7.72
N ILE A 117 2.20 9.13 -8.15
CA ILE A 117 1.89 9.32 -9.57
C ILE A 117 2.94 10.23 -10.22
N PRO A 118 3.67 9.76 -11.25
CA PRO A 118 4.67 10.57 -11.93
C PRO A 118 4.00 11.78 -12.61
N ARG A 119 4.32 12.99 -12.13
CA ARG A 119 3.77 14.26 -12.63
C ARG A 119 4.11 14.56 -14.10
N GLU A 120 5.13 13.90 -14.63
CA GLU A 120 5.62 14.10 -16.00
C GLU A 120 4.61 13.64 -17.07
N VAL A 121 3.59 12.87 -16.69
CA VAL A 121 2.51 12.42 -17.60
C VAL A 121 1.35 13.43 -17.67
N LEU A 122 1.27 14.38 -16.73
CA LEU A 122 0.24 15.43 -16.68
C LEU A 122 0.27 16.42 -17.87
N PRO A 123 1.43 16.94 -18.33
CA PRO A 123 1.44 17.97 -19.38
C PRO A 123 1.00 17.46 -20.77
N ILE A 124 1.10 16.15 -21.05
CA ILE A 124 0.69 15.57 -22.35
C ILE A 124 -0.84 15.48 -22.48
N TYR A 125 -1.56 15.40 -21.35
CA TYR A 125 -3.02 15.25 -21.39
C TYR A 125 -3.76 16.59 -21.41
N ASN A 126 -3.22 17.64 -20.77
CA ASN A 126 -3.84 18.96 -20.76
C ASN A 126 -3.88 19.63 -22.15
N SER A 127 -2.99 19.27 -23.07
CA SER A 127 -3.00 19.77 -24.45
C SER A 127 -4.07 19.15 -25.37
N HIS A 128 -4.81 18.15 -24.90
CA HIS A 128 -5.91 17.52 -25.65
C HIS A 128 -7.30 18.00 -25.21
N PHE A 129 -7.38 18.89 -24.22
CA PHE A 129 -8.62 19.48 -23.71
C PHE A 129 -8.67 21.02 -23.88
N GLU A 130 -7.72 21.59 -24.63
CA GLU A 130 -7.81 22.95 -25.19
C GLU A 130 -8.24 22.92 -26.66
#